data_AF-A0A7G9S2F5-F1
#
_entry.id   AF-A0A7G9S2F5-F1
#
_cell.length_a   1.000
_cell.length_b   1.000
_cell.length_c   1.000
_cell.angle_alpha   90.00
_cell.angle_beta   90.00
_cell.angle_gamma   90.00
#
_symmetry.space_group_name_H-M   'P 1'
#
loop_
_entity.id
_entity.type
_entity.pdbx_description
1 polymer ?
#
loop_
_entity_poly.entity_id
_entity_poly.type
_entity_poly.pdbx_seq_one_letter_code
_entity_poly.pdbx_strand_id
1 'polypeptide(L)'
;MATYDFDTLLKILPELAYRIWVDEVSGAAELQQAITAAGLDEKIEFFEGGPRVYHRVTVEELEDEEAAEKKLRSAISRKVGKPGNSKQWDIGSFMLGARLHRSAMNIDFSAQYSLAEVRRAAVDWFDGMDGKEWLVKHYFVESADAEPNERGFLTRPERVTQSPYSKLSEDGKVSTKFTLGAGAKPPGVKAKSESEAYENLVHYLREVLGDPDPASSRFPPPVWTKGESHA
;
A
#
# COMPACT_ATOMS: atom_id res chain seq x y z
N MET A 1 24.03 12.06 10.23
CA MET A 1 22.59 12.39 10.07
C MET A 1 22.58 13.49 9.05
N ALA A 2 22.18 13.15 7.84
CA ALA A 2 22.24 14.04 6.70
C ALA A 2 21.35 15.24 6.96
N THR A 3 21.81 16.34 6.44
CA THR A 3 21.26 17.64 6.71
C THR A 3 20.89 18.27 5.37
N TYR A 4 19.63 18.68 5.25
CA TYR A 4 19.06 19.21 4.01
C TYR A 4 18.43 20.56 4.27
N ASP A 5 18.48 21.45 3.28
CA ASP A 5 17.57 22.58 3.26
C ASP A 5 16.14 22.11 2.96
N PHE A 6 15.16 22.86 3.48
CA PHE A 6 13.75 22.49 3.32
C PHE A 6 13.28 22.47 1.85
N ASP A 7 13.83 23.32 0.99
CA ASP A 7 13.40 23.41 -0.41
C ASP A 7 13.88 22.20 -1.24
N THR A 8 15.02 21.60 -0.89
CA THR A 8 15.50 20.33 -1.44
C THR A 8 14.52 19.20 -1.11
N LEU A 9 14.10 19.10 0.16
CA LEU A 9 13.12 18.10 0.60
C LEU A 9 11.75 18.31 -0.06
N LEU A 10 11.37 19.58 -0.27
CA LEU A 10 10.13 19.97 -0.95
C LEU A 10 10.11 19.56 -2.43
N LYS A 11 11.28 19.39 -3.06
CA LYS A 11 11.39 18.85 -4.43
C LYS A 11 11.43 17.33 -4.44
N ILE A 12 12.21 16.72 -3.55
CA ILE A 12 12.45 15.27 -3.54
C ILE A 12 11.21 14.48 -3.15
N LEU A 13 10.60 14.80 -2.00
CA LEU A 13 9.54 13.95 -1.43
C LEU A 13 8.28 13.86 -2.29
N PRO A 14 7.76 14.96 -2.88
CA PRO A 14 6.60 14.85 -3.75
C PRO A 14 6.86 14.04 -5.03
N GLU A 15 8.08 14.08 -5.58
CA GLU A 15 8.44 13.26 -6.75
C GLU A 15 8.61 11.79 -6.37
N LEU A 16 9.26 11.49 -5.24
CA LEU A 16 9.34 10.12 -4.73
C LEU A 16 7.94 9.53 -4.49
N ALA A 17 7.07 10.28 -3.81
CA ALA A 17 5.68 9.89 -3.60
C ALA A 17 4.93 9.66 -4.91
N TYR A 18 5.16 10.50 -5.91
CA TYR A 18 4.55 10.37 -7.24
C TYR A 18 4.97 9.09 -7.94
N ARG A 19 6.28 8.76 -7.95
CA ARG A 19 6.81 7.54 -8.59
C ARG A 19 6.21 6.26 -8.00
N ILE A 20 6.13 6.19 -6.67
CA ILE A 20 5.47 5.06 -5.97
C ILE A 20 3.98 5.01 -6.35
N TRP A 21 3.31 6.16 -6.36
CA TRP A 21 1.88 6.25 -6.65
C TRP A 21 1.49 5.90 -8.10
N VAL A 22 2.41 6.02 -9.05
CA VAL A 22 2.22 5.53 -10.43
C VAL A 22 2.74 4.10 -10.64
N ASP A 23 3.05 3.37 -9.56
CA ASP A 23 3.51 1.97 -9.55
C ASP A 23 4.91 1.74 -10.17
N GLU A 24 5.77 2.76 -10.21
CA GLU A 24 7.20 2.59 -10.57
C GLU A 24 8.03 1.96 -9.45
N VAL A 25 7.53 2.00 -8.21
CA VAL A 25 8.19 1.50 -7.00
C VAL A 25 7.14 0.78 -6.16
N SER A 26 7.25 -0.54 -6.06
CA SER A 26 6.23 -1.40 -5.45
C SER A 26 6.77 -2.28 -4.32
N GLY A 27 8.08 -2.56 -4.31
CA GLY A 27 8.73 -3.38 -3.29
C GLY A 27 9.65 -2.61 -2.32
N ALA A 28 9.95 -3.22 -1.18
CA ALA A 28 10.85 -2.63 -0.17
C ALA A 28 12.27 -2.36 -0.72
N ALA A 29 12.81 -3.27 -1.54
CA ALA A 29 14.11 -3.11 -2.18
C ALA A 29 14.12 -1.96 -3.20
N GLU A 30 13.05 -1.85 -4.00
CA GLU A 30 12.88 -0.75 -4.96
C GLU A 30 12.72 0.58 -4.23
N LEU A 31 11.97 0.61 -3.12
CA LEU A 31 11.82 1.78 -2.27
C LEU A 31 13.18 2.22 -1.70
N GLN A 32 13.98 1.27 -1.22
CA GLN A 32 15.33 1.56 -0.73
C GLN A 32 16.19 2.19 -1.85
N GLN A 33 16.20 1.60 -3.04
CA GLN A 33 16.93 2.14 -4.19
C GLN A 33 16.41 3.54 -4.58
N ALA A 34 15.11 3.77 -4.55
CA ALA A 34 14.50 5.05 -4.86
C ALA A 34 14.84 6.13 -3.82
N ILE A 35 14.85 5.78 -2.53
CA ILE A 35 15.30 6.65 -1.42
C ILE A 35 16.78 7.00 -1.59
N THR A 36 17.63 6.01 -1.87
CA THR A 36 19.07 6.24 -2.12
C THR A 36 19.31 7.09 -3.36
N ALA A 37 18.63 6.82 -4.48
CA ALA A 37 18.75 7.60 -5.71
C ALA A 37 18.22 9.04 -5.56
N ALA A 38 17.28 9.25 -4.64
CA ALA A 38 16.80 10.57 -4.25
C ALA A 38 17.78 11.32 -3.35
N GLY A 39 18.90 10.70 -2.97
CA GLY A 39 19.89 11.27 -2.06
C GLY A 39 19.38 11.35 -0.62
N LEU A 40 18.56 10.39 -0.19
CA LEU A 40 18.03 10.26 1.18
C LEU A 40 18.59 9.00 1.87
N ASP A 41 19.84 8.64 1.61
CA ASP A 41 20.44 7.35 1.97
C ASP A 41 20.89 7.25 3.45
N GLU A 42 20.88 8.34 4.21
CA GLU A 42 21.38 8.33 5.58
C GLU A 42 20.37 7.77 6.60
N LYS A 43 20.69 6.62 7.21
CA LYS A 43 19.96 6.00 8.32
C LYS A 43 18.53 5.61 7.95
N ILE A 44 18.43 4.59 7.10
CA ILE A 44 17.18 3.87 6.87
C ILE A 44 17.03 2.82 7.97
N GLU A 45 16.06 3.00 8.86
CA GLU A 45 15.69 1.99 9.85
C GLU A 45 14.61 1.11 9.23
N PHE A 46 15.00 -0.10 8.84
CA PHE A 46 14.06 -1.19 8.60
C PHE A 46 13.71 -1.77 9.96
N PHE A 47 12.42 -1.82 10.28
CA PHE A 47 11.99 -2.65 11.39
C PHE A 47 12.30 -4.10 11.00
N GLU A 48 13.18 -4.80 11.74
CA GLU A 48 13.48 -6.21 11.46
C GLU A 48 12.17 -7.01 11.38
N GLY A 49 11.92 -7.62 10.22
CA GLY A 49 10.68 -8.36 9.92
C GLY A 49 9.42 -7.50 9.67
N GLY A 50 9.48 -6.18 9.89
CA GLY A 50 8.32 -5.31 9.85
C GLY A 50 8.03 -4.67 8.48
N PRO A 51 6.78 -4.28 8.22
CA PRO A 51 6.35 -3.68 6.95
C PRO A 51 6.71 -2.19 6.85
N ARG A 52 7.68 -1.71 7.62
CA ARG A 52 7.91 -0.26 7.80
C ARG A 52 9.34 0.13 7.50
N VAL A 53 9.47 1.15 6.67
CA VAL A 53 10.72 1.88 6.43
C VAL A 53 10.59 3.23 7.08
N TYR A 54 11.46 3.51 8.05
CA TYR A 54 11.53 4.80 8.73
C TYR A 54 12.83 5.51 8.35
N HIS A 55 12.70 6.78 8.01
CA HIS A 55 13.82 7.62 7.64
C HIS A 55 13.73 8.97 8.35
N ARG A 56 14.86 9.44 8.87
CA ARG A 56 14.95 10.68 9.62
C ARG A 56 16.10 11.53 9.12
N VAL A 57 15.78 12.77 8.76
CA VAL A 57 16.76 13.77 8.29
C VAL A 57 16.73 15.03 9.13
N THR A 58 17.85 15.73 9.20
CA THR A 58 17.93 17.09 9.75
C THR A 58 17.50 18.10 8.69
N VAL A 59 16.76 19.12 9.09
CA VAL A 59 16.36 20.24 8.23
C VAL A 59 17.01 21.52 8.73
N GLU A 60 17.80 22.19 7.90
CA GLU A 60 18.45 23.46 8.26
C GLU A 60 17.51 24.65 8.17
N GLU A 61 17.82 25.70 8.93
CA GLU A 61 17.25 27.05 8.78
C GLU A 61 15.72 27.09 8.76
N LEU A 62 15.10 26.26 9.59
CA LEU A 62 13.65 26.14 9.66
C LEU A 62 13.07 27.16 10.65
N GLU A 63 12.61 28.30 10.14
CA GLU A 63 12.05 29.38 10.97
C GLU A 63 10.63 29.07 11.49
N ASP A 64 9.80 28.38 10.71
CA ASP A 64 8.42 28.02 11.05
C ASP A 64 8.10 26.57 10.63
N GLU A 65 8.08 25.67 11.62
CA GLU A 65 7.84 24.23 11.38
C GLU A 65 6.43 23.94 10.88
N GLU A 66 5.43 24.69 11.34
CA GLU A 66 4.03 24.45 10.98
C GLU A 66 3.76 24.90 9.54
N ALA A 67 4.26 26.08 9.16
CA ALA A 67 4.18 26.57 7.79
C ALA A 67 4.94 25.64 6.82
N ALA A 68 6.12 25.17 7.21
CA ALA A 68 6.91 24.21 6.42
C ALA A 68 6.19 22.86 6.27
N GLU A 69 5.68 22.27 7.35
CA GLU A 69 4.87 21.03 7.29
C GLU A 69 3.68 21.23 6.35
N LYS A 70 2.95 22.35 6.46
CA LYS A 70 1.81 22.67 5.59
C LYS A 70 2.23 22.81 4.12
N LYS A 71 3.36 23.46 3.83
CA LYS A 71 3.93 23.63 2.48
C LYS A 71 4.30 22.27 1.88
N LEU A 72 4.98 21.41 2.63
CA LEU A 72 5.33 20.05 2.19
C LEU A 72 4.09 19.18 1.94
N ARG A 73 3.15 19.16 2.90
CA ARG A 73 1.90 18.40 2.77
C ARG A 73 1.10 18.85 1.55
N SER A 74 1.07 20.15 1.26
CA SER A 74 0.43 20.70 0.05
C SER A 74 1.14 20.22 -1.22
N ALA A 75 2.48 20.24 -1.25
CA ALA A 75 3.25 19.79 -2.41
C ALA A 75 3.03 18.31 -2.72
N ILE A 76 3.10 17.43 -1.70
CA ILE A 76 2.79 16.00 -1.85
C ILE A 76 1.35 15.83 -2.34
N SER A 77 0.39 16.52 -1.72
CA SER A 77 -1.02 16.36 -2.10
C SER A 77 -1.34 16.83 -3.52
N ARG A 78 -0.62 17.83 -4.04
CA ARG A 78 -0.74 18.23 -5.46
C ARG A 78 -0.27 17.12 -6.39
N LYS A 79 0.76 16.36 -6.02
CA LYS A 79 1.32 15.27 -6.81
C LYS A 79 0.49 14.00 -6.76
N VAL A 80 0.05 13.56 -5.57
CA VAL A 80 -0.59 12.25 -5.38
C VAL A 80 -2.05 12.29 -4.90
N GLY A 81 -2.63 13.47 -4.69
CA GLY A 81 -3.98 13.63 -4.14
C GLY A 81 -4.02 13.78 -2.62
N LYS A 82 -5.22 13.91 -2.05
CA LYS A 82 -5.40 14.14 -0.61
C LYS A 82 -5.04 12.89 0.21
N PRO A 83 -4.55 13.07 1.46
CA PRO A 83 -4.36 11.95 2.38
C PRO A 83 -5.72 11.33 2.76
N GLY A 84 -5.75 10.02 3.02
CA GLY A 84 -6.97 9.30 3.40
C GLY A 84 -7.39 9.61 4.83
N ASN A 85 -6.60 9.16 5.81
CA ASN A 85 -6.81 9.42 7.24
C ASN A 85 -5.54 9.99 7.90
N SER A 86 -5.73 10.91 8.85
CA SER A 86 -4.73 11.36 9.84
C SER A 86 -3.26 11.51 9.38
N LYS A 87 -3.03 12.31 8.34
CA LYS A 87 -1.69 12.75 7.85
C LYS A 87 -0.88 11.71 7.05
N GLN A 88 -1.48 10.61 6.59
CA GLN A 88 -0.80 9.67 5.69
C GLN A 88 -1.45 9.63 4.30
N TRP A 89 -0.62 9.53 3.26
CA TRP A 89 -1.07 9.35 1.88
C TRP A 89 -0.97 7.87 1.52
N ASP A 90 -2.08 7.32 1.03
CA ASP A 90 -2.01 6.12 0.20
C ASP A 90 -1.29 6.51 -1.10
N ILE A 91 -0.17 5.85 -1.37
CA ILE A 91 0.62 6.04 -2.59
C ILE A 91 0.85 4.71 -3.30
N GLY A 92 -0.09 3.76 -3.22
CA GLY A 92 0.05 2.43 -3.82
C GLY A 92 0.54 1.41 -2.79
N SER A 93 1.65 0.72 -3.06
CA SER A 93 2.19 -0.34 -2.19
C SER A 93 2.66 0.16 -0.81
N PHE A 94 2.59 1.48 -0.57
CA PHE A 94 2.96 2.09 0.70
C PHE A 94 1.94 3.15 1.12
N MET A 95 1.75 3.26 2.43
CA MET A 95 1.27 4.47 3.09
C MET A 95 2.46 5.35 3.44
N LEU A 96 2.48 6.59 2.97
CA LEU A 96 3.51 7.58 3.30
C LEU A 96 3.02 8.50 4.41
N GLY A 97 3.80 8.66 5.46
CA GLY A 97 3.70 9.75 6.41
C GLY A 97 4.95 10.63 6.39
N ALA A 98 4.75 11.93 6.58
CA ALA A 98 5.83 12.90 6.71
C ALA A 98 5.47 13.89 7.82
N ARG A 99 6.37 14.07 8.79
CA ARG A 99 6.19 14.94 9.95
C ARG A 99 7.45 15.71 10.26
N LEU A 100 7.31 16.99 10.58
CA LEU A 100 8.41 17.86 10.95
C LEU A 100 8.35 18.15 12.46
N HIS A 101 9.47 17.99 13.16
CA HIS A 101 9.55 18.27 14.59
C HIS A 101 10.98 18.59 15.02
N ARG A 102 11.20 19.74 15.67
CA ARG A 102 12.51 20.16 16.20
C ARG A 102 13.62 20.08 15.14
N SER A 103 13.37 20.68 13.98
CA SER A 103 14.31 20.67 12.85
C SER A 103 14.67 19.27 12.33
N ALA A 104 13.85 18.26 12.63
CA ALA A 104 14.00 16.92 12.07
C ALA A 104 12.73 16.52 11.31
N MET A 105 12.91 16.00 10.11
CA MET A 105 11.82 15.45 9.32
C MET A 105 11.84 13.93 9.42
N ASN A 106 10.71 13.39 9.87
CA ASN A 106 10.43 11.97 9.96
C ASN A 106 9.59 11.57 8.76
N ILE A 107 10.09 10.62 7.98
CA ILE A 107 9.41 10.04 6.83
C ILE A 107 9.16 8.57 7.16
N ASP A 108 7.90 8.16 7.10
CA ASP A 108 7.48 6.77 7.31
C ASP A 108 6.84 6.22 6.05
N PHE A 109 7.29 5.04 5.62
CA PHE A 109 6.61 4.23 4.61
C PHE A 109 6.13 2.95 5.28
N SER A 110 4.84 2.69 5.20
CA SER A 110 4.22 1.46 5.70
C SER A 110 3.71 0.65 4.52
N ALA A 111 4.32 -0.51 4.25
CA ALA A 111 3.93 -1.42 3.18
C ALA A 111 2.49 -1.91 3.35
N GLN A 112 1.79 -2.03 2.24
CA GLN A 112 0.41 -2.48 2.13
C GLN A 112 0.16 -3.08 0.74
N TYR A 113 -0.90 -3.85 0.57
CA TYR A 113 -1.38 -4.23 -0.75
C TYR A 113 -1.95 -3.02 -1.48
N SER A 114 -1.38 -2.75 -2.65
CA SER A 114 -1.87 -1.80 -3.64
C SER A 114 -2.99 -2.41 -4.49
N LEU A 115 -3.82 -1.57 -5.12
CA LEU A 115 -4.80 -2.07 -6.10
C LEU A 115 -4.14 -2.76 -7.30
N ALA A 116 -2.94 -2.36 -7.70
CA ALA A 116 -2.20 -3.01 -8.77
C ALA A 116 -1.81 -4.45 -8.39
N GLU A 117 -1.36 -4.68 -7.16
CA GLU A 117 -1.07 -6.02 -6.64
C GLU A 117 -2.32 -6.88 -6.52
N VAL A 118 -3.43 -6.32 -6.03
CA VAL A 118 -4.73 -7.02 -5.99
C VAL A 118 -5.16 -7.43 -7.40
N ARG A 119 -4.98 -6.53 -8.37
CA ARG A 119 -5.30 -6.80 -9.78
C ARG A 119 -4.43 -7.93 -10.35
N ARG A 120 -3.12 -7.91 -10.10
CA ARG A 120 -2.21 -9.00 -10.51
C ARG A 120 -2.61 -10.33 -9.87
N ALA A 121 -2.90 -10.33 -8.56
CA ALA A 121 -3.35 -11.51 -7.85
C ALA A 121 -4.67 -12.07 -8.38
N ALA A 122 -5.61 -11.20 -8.74
CA ALA A 122 -6.86 -11.62 -9.36
C ALA A 122 -6.63 -12.29 -10.72
N VAL A 123 -5.80 -11.69 -11.60
CA VAL A 123 -5.48 -12.28 -12.92
C VAL A 123 -4.87 -13.68 -12.76
N ASP A 124 -3.82 -13.80 -11.96
CA ASP A 124 -3.15 -15.08 -11.72
C ASP A 124 -4.12 -16.15 -11.17
N TRP A 125 -5.05 -15.76 -10.29
CA TRP A 125 -6.10 -16.63 -9.79
C TRP A 125 -7.10 -17.05 -10.87
N PHE A 126 -7.55 -16.13 -11.72
CA PHE A 126 -8.49 -16.44 -12.81
C PHE A 126 -7.87 -17.34 -13.87
N ASP A 127 -6.59 -17.14 -14.17
CA ASP A 127 -5.80 -17.94 -15.10
C ASP A 127 -5.51 -19.37 -14.60
N GLY A 128 -5.89 -19.68 -13.36
CA GLY A 128 -5.88 -21.05 -12.83
C GLY A 128 -4.59 -21.45 -12.13
N MET A 129 -3.84 -20.48 -11.61
CA MET A 129 -2.69 -20.74 -10.74
C MET A 129 -3.06 -21.65 -9.56
N ASP A 130 -2.13 -22.52 -9.18
CA ASP A 130 -2.29 -23.34 -7.97
C ASP A 130 -2.49 -22.45 -6.74
N GLY A 131 -3.38 -22.87 -5.83
CA GLY A 131 -3.77 -22.05 -4.69
C GLY A 131 -2.63 -21.79 -3.70
N LYS A 132 -1.78 -22.77 -3.45
CA LYS A 132 -0.63 -22.58 -2.53
C LYS A 132 0.45 -21.74 -3.19
N GLU A 133 0.71 -21.97 -4.48
CA GLU A 133 1.63 -21.13 -5.26
C GLU A 133 1.15 -19.67 -5.29
N TRP A 134 -0.14 -19.45 -5.52
CA TRP A 134 -0.78 -18.14 -5.53
C TRP A 134 -0.64 -17.41 -4.20
N LEU A 135 -0.90 -18.09 -3.08
CA LEU A 135 -0.76 -17.51 -1.74
C LEU A 135 0.67 -17.00 -1.47
N VAL A 136 1.69 -17.75 -1.90
CA VAL A 136 3.09 -17.38 -1.71
C VAL A 136 3.52 -16.29 -2.68
N LYS A 137 3.18 -16.42 -3.96
CA LYS A 137 3.55 -15.46 -5.03
C LYS A 137 3.06 -14.04 -4.71
N HIS A 138 1.87 -13.92 -4.14
CA HIS A 138 1.26 -12.65 -3.78
C HIS A 138 1.43 -12.27 -2.31
N TYR A 139 2.34 -12.94 -1.58
CA TYR A 139 2.70 -12.64 -0.20
C TYR A 139 1.54 -12.72 0.81
N PHE A 140 0.47 -13.44 0.49
CA PHE A 140 -0.62 -13.71 1.44
C PHE A 140 -0.22 -14.69 2.54
N VAL A 141 0.89 -15.41 2.35
CA VAL A 141 1.65 -16.20 3.32
C VAL A 141 3.15 -16.10 3.00
N GLU A 142 4.02 -16.37 3.98
CA GLU A 142 5.49 -16.28 3.80
C GLU A 142 6.12 -17.53 3.16
N SER A 143 5.48 -18.70 3.28
CA SER A 143 6.04 -19.97 2.81
C SER A 143 4.95 -20.92 2.30
N ALA A 144 5.29 -21.71 1.28
CA ALA A 144 4.46 -22.79 0.75
C ALA A 144 4.24 -23.92 1.76
N ASP A 145 5.19 -24.07 2.70
CA ASP A 145 5.17 -25.07 3.78
C ASP A 145 4.43 -24.55 5.03
N ALA A 146 3.76 -23.40 4.93
CA ALA A 146 2.96 -22.90 6.03
C ALA A 146 1.80 -23.88 6.33
N GLU A 147 1.83 -24.47 7.52
CA GLU A 147 0.77 -25.37 7.96
C GLU A 147 -0.42 -24.57 8.51
N PRO A 148 -1.67 -24.91 8.13
CA PRO A 148 -2.84 -24.29 8.70
C PRO A 148 -3.02 -24.72 10.15
N ASN A 149 -3.58 -23.84 10.98
CA ASN A 149 -4.03 -24.22 12.31
C ASN A 149 -5.27 -25.14 12.26
N GLU A 150 -5.76 -25.59 13.42
CA GLU A 150 -6.93 -26.47 13.55
C GLU A 150 -8.21 -25.95 12.87
N ARG A 151 -8.27 -24.66 12.54
CA ARG A 151 -9.41 -24.00 11.88
C ARG A 151 -9.15 -23.74 10.39
N GLY A 152 -8.04 -24.24 9.84
CA GLY A 152 -7.66 -24.07 8.43
C GLY A 152 -6.93 -22.75 8.13
N PHE A 153 -6.66 -21.89 9.11
CA PHE A 153 -6.04 -20.58 8.87
C PHE A 153 -4.52 -20.70 8.81
N LEU A 154 -3.93 -20.04 7.81
CA LEU A 154 -2.50 -19.92 7.63
C LEU A 154 -1.95 -18.74 8.43
N THR A 155 -0.68 -18.82 8.81
CA THR A 155 0.04 -17.72 9.46
C THR A 155 0.03 -16.48 8.58
N ARG A 156 -0.21 -15.33 9.20
CA ARG A 156 -0.27 -14.05 8.48
C ARG A 156 1.14 -13.60 8.08
N PRO A 157 1.29 -12.91 6.93
CA PRO A 157 2.56 -12.34 6.53
C PRO A 157 2.92 -11.14 7.41
N GLU A 158 4.21 -10.91 7.60
CA GLU A 158 4.73 -9.77 8.39
C GLU A 158 5.10 -8.59 7.47
N ARG A 159 5.19 -8.82 6.16
CA ARG A 159 5.66 -7.85 5.14
C ARG A 159 4.72 -6.69 4.84
N VAL A 160 3.45 -6.77 5.25
CA VAL A 160 2.44 -5.71 4.99
C VAL A 160 1.67 -5.36 6.27
N THR A 161 1.21 -4.12 6.36
CA THR A 161 0.43 -3.62 7.51
C THR A 161 -1.00 -4.10 7.53
N GLN A 162 -1.59 -4.35 6.35
CA GLN A 162 -2.87 -5.00 6.24
C GLN A 162 -2.66 -6.46 6.68
N SER A 163 -3.47 -6.95 7.62
CA SER A 163 -3.38 -8.33 8.10
C SER A 163 -4.30 -9.24 7.27
N PRO A 164 -3.87 -9.81 6.13
CA PRO A 164 -4.72 -10.72 5.38
C PRO A 164 -4.99 -11.98 6.19
N TYR A 165 -6.16 -12.55 5.97
CA TYR A 165 -6.61 -13.81 6.52
C TYR A 165 -6.70 -14.82 5.39
N SER A 166 -5.74 -15.73 5.33
CA SER A 166 -5.70 -16.81 4.35
C SER A 166 -6.15 -18.11 5.00
N LYS A 167 -7.01 -18.87 4.32
CA LYS A 167 -7.54 -20.15 4.77
C LYS A 167 -7.34 -21.20 3.69
N LEU A 168 -6.88 -22.38 4.09
CA LEU A 168 -6.87 -23.60 3.29
C LEU A 168 -7.97 -24.52 3.82
N SER A 169 -8.91 -24.88 2.95
CA SER A 169 -10.00 -25.82 3.24
C SER A 169 -9.52 -27.27 3.09
N GLU A 170 -10.24 -28.21 3.71
CA GLU A 170 -9.93 -29.65 3.64
C GLU A 170 -9.97 -30.21 2.20
N ASP A 171 -10.79 -29.60 1.32
CA ASP A 171 -10.89 -29.94 -0.10
C ASP A 171 -9.78 -29.30 -0.96
N GLY A 172 -8.78 -28.68 -0.33
CA GLY A 172 -7.64 -28.04 -0.99
C GLY A 172 -7.93 -26.63 -1.52
N LYS A 173 -9.14 -26.09 -1.33
CA LYS A 173 -9.46 -24.72 -1.77
C LYS A 173 -8.80 -23.68 -0.87
N VAL A 174 -8.28 -22.61 -1.48
CA VAL A 174 -7.74 -21.46 -0.76
C VAL A 174 -8.68 -20.27 -0.83
N SER A 175 -8.69 -19.46 0.22
CA SER A 175 -9.37 -18.17 0.23
C SER A 175 -8.56 -17.16 1.03
N THR A 176 -8.52 -15.91 0.58
CA THR A 176 -7.86 -14.83 1.29
C THR A 176 -8.78 -13.62 1.41
N LYS A 177 -8.81 -13.03 2.60
CA LYS A 177 -9.57 -11.81 2.90
C LYS A 177 -8.67 -10.77 3.53
N PHE A 178 -8.71 -9.55 3.01
CA PHE A 178 -8.06 -8.37 3.61
C PHE A 178 -8.92 -7.14 3.36
N THR A 179 -8.56 -6.04 4.02
CA THR A 179 -9.23 -4.75 3.87
C THR A 179 -8.26 -3.78 3.24
N LEU A 180 -8.69 -3.11 2.17
CA LEU A 180 -7.98 -1.96 1.61
C LEU A 180 -8.31 -0.70 2.42
N GLY A 181 -7.34 0.22 2.52
CA GLY A 181 -7.57 1.50 3.16
C GLY A 181 -8.63 2.32 2.40
N ALA A 182 -9.36 3.20 3.10
CA ALA A 182 -10.35 4.09 2.47
C ALA A 182 -9.74 5.03 1.41
N GLY A 183 -8.42 5.23 1.42
CA GLY A 183 -7.68 6.00 0.44
C GLY A 183 -7.12 5.21 -0.75
N ALA A 184 -7.38 3.89 -0.82
CA ALA A 184 -6.88 3.04 -1.89
C ALA A 184 -7.43 3.51 -3.24
N LYS A 185 -6.52 3.68 -4.21
CA LYS A 185 -6.82 4.28 -5.51
C LYS A 185 -6.00 3.62 -6.61
N PRO A 186 -6.51 3.60 -7.85
CA PRO A 186 -5.72 3.09 -8.97
C PRO A 186 -4.45 3.92 -9.17
N PRO A 187 -3.37 3.32 -9.74
CA PRO A 187 -2.15 4.06 -10.02
C PRO A 187 -2.42 5.33 -10.84
N GLY A 188 -1.89 6.46 -10.39
CA GLY A 188 -2.03 7.74 -11.11
C GLY A 188 -3.42 8.39 -11.10
N VAL A 189 -4.44 7.81 -10.45
CA VAL A 189 -5.81 8.35 -10.46
C VAL A 189 -6.09 9.26 -9.26
N LYS A 190 -6.39 10.54 -9.52
CA LYS A 190 -6.79 11.52 -8.51
C LYS A 190 -8.30 11.69 -8.47
N ALA A 191 -8.93 11.17 -7.44
CA ALA A 191 -10.33 11.46 -7.18
C ALA A 191 -10.51 12.80 -6.44
N LYS A 192 -11.56 13.54 -6.79
CA LYS A 192 -11.96 14.80 -6.13
C LYS A 192 -12.95 14.57 -5.00
N SER A 193 -13.57 13.38 -4.93
CA SER A 193 -14.53 12.96 -3.91
C SER A 193 -14.36 11.48 -3.55
N GLU A 194 -14.93 11.05 -2.42
CA GLU A 194 -14.94 9.64 -2.01
C GLU A 194 -15.78 8.77 -2.96
N SER A 195 -16.90 9.28 -3.47
CA SER A 195 -17.72 8.59 -4.47
C SER A 195 -16.95 8.32 -5.76
N GLU A 196 -16.24 9.33 -6.28
CA GLU A 196 -15.40 9.18 -7.47
C GLU A 196 -14.22 8.22 -7.20
N ALA A 197 -13.65 8.24 -5.99
CA ALA A 197 -12.59 7.29 -5.62
C ALA A 197 -13.10 5.84 -5.64
N TYR A 198 -14.29 5.62 -5.08
CA TYR A 198 -14.95 4.32 -5.08
C TYR A 198 -15.31 3.85 -6.50
N GLU A 199 -15.87 4.72 -7.34
CA GLU A 199 -16.19 4.41 -8.74
C GLU A 199 -14.93 4.03 -9.53
N ASN A 200 -13.85 4.79 -9.39
CA ASN A 200 -12.57 4.50 -10.02
C ASN A 200 -11.99 3.16 -9.56
N LEU A 201 -12.07 2.87 -8.25
CA LEU A 201 -11.63 1.59 -7.69
C LEU A 201 -12.43 0.43 -8.30
N VAL A 202 -13.76 0.53 -8.34
CA VAL A 202 -14.63 -0.52 -8.88
C VAL A 202 -14.39 -0.72 -10.37
N HIS A 203 -14.26 0.37 -11.14
CA HIS A 203 -13.95 0.29 -12.58
C HIS A 203 -12.60 -0.40 -12.82
N TYR A 204 -11.57 0.01 -12.08
CA TYR A 204 -10.23 -0.57 -12.21
C TYR A 204 -10.17 -2.06 -11.83
N LEU A 205 -10.91 -2.50 -10.82
CA LEU A 205 -10.96 -3.90 -10.42
C LEU A 205 -11.81 -4.75 -11.39
N ARG A 206 -12.92 -4.19 -11.90
CA ARG A 206 -13.85 -4.87 -12.83
C ARG A 206 -13.17 -5.36 -14.11
N GLU A 207 -12.18 -4.62 -14.61
CA GLU A 207 -11.45 -5.01 -15.82
C GLU A 207 -10.77 -6.39 -15.73
N VAL A 208 -10.48 -6.89 -14.52
CA VAL A 208 -9.90 -8.24 -14.33
C VAL A 208 -10.81 -9.19 -13.57
N LEU A 209 -11.62 -8.66 -12.64
CA LEU A 209 -12.51 -9.49 -11.81
C LEU A 209 -13.87 -9.75 -12.49
N GLY A 210 -14.20 -9.05 -13.57
CA GLY A 210 -15.54 -9.04 -14.17
C GLY A 210 -16.53 -8.19 -13.36
N ASP A 211 -17.81 -8.29 -13.69
CA ASP A 211 -18.85 -7.58 -12.93
C ASP A 211 -19.02 -8.15 -11.52
N PRO A 212 -19.18 -7.31 -10.49
CA PRO A 212 -19.42 -7.77 -9.13
C PRO A 212 -20.76 -8.50 -9.01
N ASP A 213 -20.87 -9.42 -8.07
CA ASP A 213 -22.08 -10.21 -7.83
C ASP A 213 -23.28 -9.31 -7.48
N PRO A 214 -24.33 -9.25 -8.31
CA PRO A 214 -25.51 -8.42 -8.04
C PRO A 214 -26.31 -8.89 -6.82
N ALA A 215 -26.14 -10.14 -6.37
CA ALA A 215 -26.82 -10.68 -5.19
C ALA A 215 -26.22 -10.18 -3.86
N SER A 216 -25.03 -9.55 -3.87
CA SER A 216 -24.34 -9.07 -2.66
C SER A 216 -24.96 -7.83 -2.00
N SER A 217 -26.19 -7.44 -2.41
CA SER A 217 -26.96 -6.24 -2.00
C SER A 217 -27.13 -5.98 -0.50
N ARG A 218 -26.65 -6.87 0.39
CA ARG A 218 -26.73 -6.71 1.85
C ARG A 218 -25.52 -6.05 2.50
N PHE A 219 -24.39 -5.84 1.79
CA PHE A 219 -23.20 -5.22 2.37
C PHE A 219 -22.56 -4.18 1.42
N PRO A 220 -22.05 -3.04 1.94
CA PRO A 220 -21.35 -2.04 1.15
C PRO A 220 -19.85 -2.37 1.13
N PRO A 221 -19.45 -3.48 0.49
CA PRO A 221 -18.65 -3.34 -0.73
C PRO A 221 -19.02 -4.37 -1.83
N PRO A 222 -18.60 -4.14 -3.09
CA PRO A 222 -18.83 -5.08 -4.17
C PRO A 222 -18.05 -6.37 -3.91
N VAL A 223 -18.68 -7.51 -4.16
CA VAL A 223 -18.11 -8.84 -3.94
C VAL A 223 -17.87 -9.51 -5.29
N TRP A 224 -16.71 -10.11 -5.46
CA TRP A 224 -16.38 -10.98 -6.59
C TRP A 224 -16.04 -12.36 -6.06
N THR A 225 -16.65 -13.40 -6.62
CA THR A 225 -16.45 -14.80 -6.25
C THR A 225 -16.12 -15.61 -7.49
N LYS A 226 -15.20 -16.57 -7.36
CA LYS A 226 -14.93 -17.60 -8.38
C LYS A 226 -15.40 -18.94 -7.82
N GLY A 227 -16.38 -19.57 -8.46
CA GLY A 227 -16.96 -20.85 -8.05
C GLY A 227 -18.11 -20.73 -7.04
N GLU A 228 -18.83 -21.83 -6.80
CA GLU A 228 -19.98 -21.86 -5.88
C GLU A 228 -19.55 -21.50 -4.45
N SER A 229 -19.97 -20.33 -3.99
CA SER A 229 -19.95 -19.96 -2.58
C SER A 229 -21.02 -20.78 -1.86
N HIS A 230 -20.66 -21.94 -1.32
CA HIS A 230 -21.51 -22.59 -0.35
C HIS A 230 -21.47 -21.79 0.96
N ALA A 231 -22.66 -21.37 1.38
CA ALA A 231 -22.96 -20.62 2.59
C ALA A 231 -22.55 -21.35 3.88
#